data_AF-A0A1H5UVC2-F1
#
_entry.id   AF-A0A1H5UVC2-F1
#
_cell.length_a   1.000
_cell.length_b   1.000
_cell.length_c   1.000
_cell.angle_alpha   90.00
_cell.angle_beta   90.00
_cell.angle_gamma   90.00
#
_symmetry.space_group_name_H-M   'P 1'
#
loop_
_entity.id
_entity.type
_entity.pdbx_description
1 polymer ?
#
loop_
_entity_poly.entity_id
_entity_poly.type
_entity_poly.pdbx_seq_one_letter_code
_entity_poly.pdbx_strand_id
1 'polypeptide(L)'
;MGIYVDIDLDFLVKPIKQEGINNKRLYKGEECFVSDIEEFILNLKEHGLLNTKQKKFFTNHKKSYTYWWINRSLNNTVIHIDAHSDLYRNKQENLTLLKDTDMNCDDYMWYAIRDGFISKIYWVVPYNSYNLNDPKVAEKFVPQKLVKSINIKNNCIDYTLEVITRLGIKNIEYSILTFENLPNFKEIELLTVATSPEFYSEKADTYIFKALSLLGATEEELERIKKFHEKMI
;
A
#
# COMPACT_ATOMS: atom_id res chain seq x y z
N MET A 1 10.41 -5.03 16.56
CA MET A 1 9.29 -4.63 15.69
C MET A 1 9.87 -3.72 14.63
N GLY A 2 9.98 -4.20 13.40
CA GLY A 2 10.45 -3.40 12.27
C GLY A 2 9.36 -2.47 11.75
N ILE A 3 9.79 -1.45 11.02
CA ILE A 3 8.90 -0.54 10.28
C ILE A 3 9.16 -0.74 8.80
N TYR A 4 8.12 -1.10 8.05
CA TYR A 4 8.14 -1.23 6.60
C TYR A 4 7.32 -0.11 5.97
N VAL A 5 7.81 0.43 4.87
CA VAL A 5 7.09 1.40 4.04
C VAL A 5 6.79 0.73 2.71
N ASP A 6 5.54 0.77 2.30
CA ASP A 6 5.03 0.15 1.10
C ASP A 6 4.28 1.20 0.28
N ILE A 7 4.80 1.55 -0.89
CA ILE A 7 4.27 2.63 -1.73
C ILE A 7 3.78 2.05 -3.04
N ASP A 8 2.53 2.28 -3.39
CA ASP A 8 2.06 2.19 -4.77
C ASP A 8 2.00 3.59 -5.38
N LEU A 9 2.61 3.77 -6.56
CA LEU A 9 2.67 5.07 -7.22
C LEU A 9 1.37 5.42 -7.96
N ASP A 10 0.44 4.49 -8.11
CA ASP A 10 -0.92 4.82 -8.55
C ASP A 10 -1.64 5.79 -7.58
N PHE A 11 -1.18 5.86 -6.31
CA PHE A 11 -1.52 6.88 -5.32
C PHE A 11 -1.47 8.31 -5.86
N LEU A 12 -0.50 8.58 -6.76
CA LEU A 12 -0.28 9.91 -7.31
C LEU A 12 -1.23 10.23 -8.47
N VAL A 13 -1.90 9.23 -9.05
CA VAL A 13 -2.64 9.38 -10.31
C VAL A 13 -4.15 9.43 -10.07
N LYS A 14 -4.81 10.36 -10.74
CA LYS A 14 -6.28 10.51 -10.76
C LYS A 14 -6.81 10.37 -12.20
N PRO A 15 -8.02 9.81 -12.39
CA PRO A 15 -8.90 9.25 -11.35
C PRO A 15 -8.36 7.92 -10.78
N ILE A 16 -8.66 7.65 -9.51
CA ILE A 16 -8.31 6.37 -8.85
C ILE A 16 -9.13 5.25 -9.51
N LYS A 17 -8.45 4.19 -9.97
CA LYS A 17 -9.05 3.06 -10.68
C LYS A 17 -9.07 1.82 -9.81
N GLN A 18 -10.27 1.30 -9.53
CA GLN A 18 -10.46 0.16 -8.62
C GLN A 18 -10.22 -1.22 -9.25
N GLU A 19 -10.16 -1.31 -10.58
CA GLU A 19 -10.02 -2.58 -11.29
C GLU A 19 -8.71 -2.62 -12.07
N GLY A 20 -8.02 -3.76 -11.98
CA GLY A 20 -6.79 -4.04 -12.71
C GLY A 20 -6.72 -5.52 -13.06
N ILE A 21 -6.00 -5.83 -14.13
CA ILE A 21 -5.65 -7.21 -14.49
C ILE A 21 -4.13 -7.31 -14.46
N ASN A 22 -3.60 -8.24 -13.66
CA ASN A 22 -2.16 -8.46 -13.55
C ASN A 22 -1.50 -8.51 -14.93
N ASN A 23 -0.48 -7.68 -15.13
CA ASN A 23 0.31 -7.59 -16.36
C ASN A 23 -0.48 -7.12 -17.60
N LYS A 24 -1.64 -6.48 -17.43
CA LYS A 24 -2.38 -5.83 -18.53
C LYS A 24 -2.79 -4.42 -18.14
N ARG A 25 -2.35 -3.43 -18.93
CA ARG A 25 -2.77 -2.02 -18.77
C ARG A 25 -4.15 -1.82 -19.40
N LEU A 26 -5.14 -1.46 -18.59
CA LEU A 26 -6.54 -1.33 -19.02
C LEU A 26 -6.89 0.08 -19.54
N TYR A 27 -6.25 1.13 -19.02
CA TYR A 27 -6.69 2.52 -19.18
C TYR A 27 -5.84 3.32 -20.19
N LYS A 28 -5.49 2.71 -21.33
CA LYS A 28 -4.59 3.32 -22.32
C LYS A 28 -5.20 4.56 -22.97
N GLY A 29 -4.39 5.62 -23.10
CA GLY A 29 -4.79 6.87 -23.74
C GLY A 29 -5.80 7.71 -22.95
N GLU A 30 -6.35 7.20 -21.85
CA GLU A 30 -7.27 7.94 -20.99
C GLU A 30 -6.59 9.18 -20.40
N GLU A 31 -7.37 10.23 -20.18
CA GLU A 31 -6.90 11.41 -19.47
C GLU A 31 -6.62 11.08 -18.02
N CYS A 32 -5.52 11.62 -17.50
CA CYS A 32 -5.12 11.45 -16.11
C CYS A 32 -4.49 12.74 -15.58
N PHE A 33 -4.60 12.92 -14.27
CA PHE A 33 -3.92 13.97 -13.53
C PHE A 33 -2.92 13.33 -12.57
N VAL A 34 -1.71 13.87 -12.47
CA VAL A 34 -0.70 13.41 -11.52
C VAL A 34 -0.50 14.49 -10.46
N SER A 35 -0.57 14.08 -9.19
CA SER A 35 -0.34 14.93 -8.03
C SER A 35 1.11 15.43 -7.98
N ASP A 36 1.38 16.45 -7.17
CA ASP A 36 2.73 17.04 -7.06
C ASP A 36 3.72 16.02 -6.46
N ILE A 37 4.68 15.59 -7.28
CA ILE A 37 5.69 14.62 -6.90
C ILE A 37 6.69 15.22 -5.89
N GLU A 38 7.05 16.49 -6.05
CA GLU A 38 8.04 17.12 -5.15
C GLU A 38 7.45 17.23 -3.74
N GLU A 39 6.19 17.64 -3.64
CA GLU A 39 5.44 17.69 -2.39
C GLU A 39 5.29 16.30 -1.77
N PHE A 40 4.97 15.28 -2.57
CA PHE A 40 4.93 13.89 -2.11
C PHE A 40 6.28 13.44 -1.51
N ILE A 41 7.39 13.68 -2.21
CA ILE A 41 8.72 13.32 -1.74
C ILE A 41 9.10 14.11 -0.48
N LEU A 42 8.70 15.37 -0.37
CA LEU A 42 8.89 16.18 0.84
C LEU A 42 8.14 15.57 2.03
N ASN A 43 6.85 15.24 1.86
CA ASN A 43 6.05 14.60 2.89
C ASN A 43 6.68 13.29 3.38
N LEU A 44 7.20 12.45 2.48
CA LEU A 44 7.91 11.22 2.86
C LEU A 44 9.18 11.52 3.68
N LYS A 45 9.93 12.57 3.34
CA LYS A 45 11.15 12.97 4.08
C LYS A 45 10.81 13.49 5.47
N GLU A 46 9.81 14.35 5.59
CA GLU A 46 9.40 14.96 6.86
C GLU A 46 8.94 13.92 7.88
N HIS A 47 8.27 12.86 7.41
CA HIS A 47 7.85 11.73 8.23
C HIS A 47 8.95 10.68 8.46
N GLY A 48 10.16 10.90 7.93
CA GLY A 48 11.30 10.00 8.05
C GLY A 48 11.16 8.68 7.29
N LEU A 49 10.21 8.60 6.34
CA LEU A 49 9.90 7.38 5.59
C LEU A 49 10.98 7.03 4.57
N LEU A 50 11.83 7.98 4.19
CA LEU A 50 12.97 7.73 3.30
C LEU A 50 14.26 7.30 4.04
N ASN A 51 14.27 7.30 5.37
CA ASN A 51 15.41 6.87 6.21
C ASN A 51 15.48 5.34 6.29
N THR A 52 15.67 4.71 5.13
CA THR A 52 15.58 3.25 4.98
C THR A 52 16.92 2.58 4.77
N LYS A 53 17.08 1.38 5.35
CA LYS A 53 18.23 0.50 5.10
C LYS A 53 18.22 -0.14 3.72
N GLN A 54 17.02 -0.42 3.20
CA GLN A 54 16.83 -1.15 1.95
C GLN A 54 15.68 -0.56 1.14
N LYS A 55 15.90 -0.41 -0.16
CA LYS A 55 14.88 -0.02 -1.14
C LYS A 55 14.69 -1.13 -2.15
N LYS A 56 13.44 -1.37 -2.56
CA LYS A 56 13.08 -2.32 -3.61
C LYS A 56 12.04 -1.71 -4.54
N PHE A 57 12.30 -1.77 -5.84
CA PHE A 57 11.44 -1.18 -6.86
C PHE A 57 10.93 -2.25 -7.83
N PHE A 58 9.63 -2.23 -8.10
CA PHE A 58 8.98 -3.21 -8.97
C PHE A 58 7.66 -2.69 -9.53
N THR A 59 7.03 -3.50 -10.37
CA THR A 59 5.79 -3.13 -11.08
C THR A 59 4.53 -3.67 -10.43
N ASN A 60 4.62 -4.78 -9.70
CA ASN A 60 3.45 -5.45 -9.13
C ASN A 60 3.49 -5.33 -7.61
N HIS A 61 2.49 -4.67 -7.02
CA HIS A 61 2.48 -4.30 -5.61
C HIS A 61 2.63 -5.48 -4.65
N LYS A 62 2.00 -6.63 -4.95
CA LYS A 62 2.08 -7.82 -4.08
C LYS A 62 3.49 -8.41 -3.91
N LYS A 63 4.49 -7.93 -4.66
CA LYS A 63 5.90 -8.29 -4.42
C LYS A 63 6.40 -7.81 -3.06
N SER A 64 5.77 -6.82 -2.43
CA SER A 64 6.07 -6.40 -1.06
C SER A 64 5.99 -7.57 -0.08
N TYR A 65 4.93 -8.39 -0.19
CA TYR A 65 4.79 -9.62 0.58
C TYR A 65 5.98 -10.57 0.41
N THR A 66 6.53 -10.70 -0.81
CA THR A 66 7.68 -11.60 -1.06
C THR A 66 8.91 -11.12 -0.30
N TYR A 67 9.16 -9.82 -0.24
CA TYR A 67 10.28 -9.28 0.52
C TYR A 67 10.08 -9.43 2.03
N TRP A 68 8.85 -9.27 2.54
CA TRP A 68 8.56 -9.53 3.95
C TRP A 68 8.76 -11.01 4.31
N TRP A 69 8.33 -11.91 3.43
CA TRP A 69 8.56 -13.35 3.58
C TRP A 69 10.05 -13.71 3.57
N ILE A 70 10.86 -13.07 2.72
CA ILE A 70 12.33 -13.26 2.70
C ILE A 70 12.97 -12.75 4.01
N ASN A 71 12.54 -11.58 4.51
CA ASN A 71 13.11 -10.97 5.71
C ASN A 71 12.73 -11.73 6.99
N ARG A 72 11.62 -12.48 7.00
CA ARG A 72 11.15 -13.31 8.12
C ARG A 72 10.91 -12.56 9.44
N SER A 73 10.94 -11.23 9.44
CA SER A 73 10.60 -10.42 10.62
C SER A 73 9.10 -10.53 10.88
N LEU A 74 8.71 -10.72 12.14
CA LEU A 74 7.31 -10.87 12.55
C LEU A 74 6.82 -9.64 13.32
N ASN A 75 5.50 -9.44 13.33
CA ASN A 75 4.82 -8.37 14.05
C ASN A 75 5.39 -6.97 13.72
N ASN A 76 5.53 -6.67 12.43
CA ASN A 76 5.99 -5.37 11.96
C ASN A 76 4.83 -4.38 11.86
N THR A 77 5.20 -3.09 11.84
CA THR A 77 4.31 -2.01 11.40
C THR A 77 4.54 -1.74 9.92
N VAL A 78 3.48 -1.66 9.14
CA VAL A 78 3.52 -1.26 7.73
C VAL A 78 2.89 0.12 7.56
N ILE A 79 3.61 1.05 6.95
CA ILE A 79 3.05 2.28 6.39
C ILE A 79 2.76 1.98 4.93
N HIS A 80 1.49 1.82 4.59
CA HIS A 80 1.01 1.55 3.24
C HIS A 80 0.49 2.84 2.63
N ILE A 81 1.13 3.31 1.56
CA ILE A 81 0.83 4.55 0.86
C ILE A 81 0.32 4.16 -0.51
N ASP A 82 -1.00 4.14 -0.64
CA ASP A 82 -1.69 3.54 -1.79
C ASP A 82 -3.09 4.17 -1.91
N ALA A 83 -3.60 4.28 -3.13
CA ALA A 83 -4.98 4.67 -3.38
C ALA A 83 -6.00 3.60 -2.90
N HIS A 84 -5.54 2.36 -2.74
CA HIS A 84 -6.27 1.15 -2.39
C HIS A 84 -5.81 0.64 -1.02
N SER A 85 -6.66 -0.11 -0.32
CA SER A 85 -6.31 -0.63 1.02
C SER A 85 -5.50 -1.93 0.98
N ASP A 86 -5.55 -2.64 -0.15
CA ASP A 86 -5.08 -4.01 -0.36
C ASP A 86 -5.52 -5.02 0.71
N LEU A 87 -6.62 -4.68 1.36
CA LEU A 87 -7.38 -5.50 2.31
C LEU A 87 -8.78 -5.82 1.75
N TYR A 88 -8.96 -5.79 0.43
CA TYR A 88 -10.23 -6.15 -0.20
C TYR A 88 -10.45 -7.67 -0.24
N ARG A 89 -11.64 -8.06 -0.71
CA ARG A 89 -12.13 -9.43 -0.99
C ARG A 89 -12.23 -10.39 0.19
N ASN A 90 -11.29 -10.41 1.12
CA ASN A 90 -11.37 -11.27 2.28
C ASN A 90 -12.49 -10.78 3.20
N LYS A 91 -13.41 -11.70 3.48
CA LYS A 91 -14.46 -11.51 4.47
C LYS A 91 -14.36 -12.61 5.53
N GLN A 92 -13.21 -13.23 5.77
CA GLN A 92 -13.10 -14.34 6.71
C GLN A 92 -12.26 -13.91 7.91
N GLU A 93 -12.76 -14.21 9.10
CA GLU A 93 -12.01 -14.03 10.36
C GLU A 93 -10.87 -15.02 10.44
N ASN A 94 -11.11 -16.25 9.98
CA ASN A 94 -10.09 -17.28 9.89
C ASN A 94 -9.28 -17.14 8.61
N LEU A 95 -8.15 -16.43 8.70
CA LEU A 95 -7.25 -16.21 7.57
C LEU A 95 -6.52 -17.48 7.15
N THR A 96 -6.50 -18.54 7.96
CA THR A 96 -5.88 -19.83 7.56
C THR A 96 -6.60 -20.50 6.39
N LEU A 97 -7.81 -20.05 6.07
CA LEU A 97 -8.61 -20.49 4.94
C LEU A 97 -8.18 -19.86 3.61
N LEU A 98 -7.40 -18.78 3.65
CA LEU A 98 -6.79 -18.18 2.44
C LEU A 98 -5.74 -19.14 1.89
N LYS A 99 -5.92 -19.61 0.65
CA LYS A 99 -4.96 -20.48 -0.02
C LYS A 99 -3.81 -19.67 -0.59
N ASP A 100 -2.59 -20.19 -0.47
CA ASP A 100 -1.37 -19.53 -0.96
C ASP A 100 -1.41 -19.23 -2.46
N THR A 101 -2.18 -19.99 -3.24
CA THR A 101 -2.36 -19.81 -4.69
C THR A 101 -3.25 -18.63 -5.08
N ASP A 102 -4.03 -18.10 -4.13
CA ASP A 102 -5.15 -17.20 -4.44
C ASP A 102 -4.78 -15.71 -4.21
N MET A 103 -3.53 -15.42 -3.80
CA MET A 103 -3.07 -14.08 -3.46
C MET A 103 -2.98 -13.13 -4.68
N ASN A 104 -3.68 -12.00 -4.57
CA ASN A 104 -3.77 -10.94 -5.56
C ASN A 104 -3.15 -9.63 -5.04
N CYS A 105 -3.10 -8.60 -5.90
CA CYS A 105 -2.63 -7.27 -5.49
C CYS A 105 -3.59 -6.61 -4.51
N ASP A 106 -4.89 -6.88 -4.61
CA ASP A 106 -5.90 -6.22 -3.78
C ASP A 106 -6.18 -6.90 -2.44
N ASP A 107 -5.45 -7.98 -2.10
CA ASP A 107 -5.63 -8.73 -0.85
C ASP A 107 -4.34 -9.25 -0.18
N TYR A 108 -3.14 -8.96 -0.71
CA TYR A 108 -1.89 -9.54 -0.16
C TYR A 108 -1.58 -9.12 1.27
N MET A 109 -2.12 -7.99 1.75
CA MET A 109 -1.98 -7.59 3.15
C MET A 109 -2.62 -8.63 4.09
N TRP A 110 -3.72 -9.28 3.69
CA TRP A 110 -4.31 -10.36 4.47
C TRP A 110 -3.39 -11.56 4.61
N TYR A 111 -2.63 -11.89 3.56
CA TYR A 111 -1.64 -12.96 3.58
C TYR A 111 -0.47 -12.62 4.51
N ALA A 112 0.00 -11.37 4.48
CA ALA A 112 1.05 -10.89 5.37
C ALA A 112 0.62 -10.92 6.86
N ILE A 113 -0.65 -10.57 7.15
CA ILE A 113 -1.25 -10.70 8.49
C ILE A 113 -1.37 -12.17 8.88
N ARG A 114 -1.92 -13.02 8.00
CA ARG A 114 -2.11 -14.46 8.23
C ARG A 114 -0.81 -15.16 8.64
N ASP A 115 0.30 -14.75 8.02
CA ASP A 115 1.62 -15.32 8.22
C ASP A 115 2.42 -14.63 9.35
N GLY A 116 1.84 -13.62 9.99
CA GLY A 116 2.39 -12.96 11.17
C GLY A 116 3.44 -11.90 10.88
N PHE A 117 3.63 -11.49 9.62
CA PHE A 117 4.59 -10.44 9.26
C PHE A 117 4.11 -9.06 9.72
N ILE A 118 2.80 -8.85 9.80
CA ILE A 118 2.18 -7.57 10.12
C ILE A 118 1.33 -7.69 11.38
N SER A 119 1.49 -6.74 12.30
CA SER A 119 0.58 -6.54 13.44
C SER A 119 -0.05 -5.15 13.47
N LYS A 120 0.50 -4.21 12.70
CA LYS A 120 0.00 -2.84 12.63
C LYS A 120 0.12 -2.27 11.22
N ILE A 121 -0.89 -1.53 10.78
CA ILE A 121 -0.93 -0.88 9.47
C ILE A 121 -1.34 0.58 9.64
N TYR A 122 -0.59 1.49 9.02
CA TYR A 122 -1.04 2.84 8.69
C TYR A 122 -1.29 2.90 7.19
N TRP A 123 -2.55 2.98 6.78
CA TRP A 123 -2.90 3.25 5.38
C TRP A 123 -3.04 4.76 5.17
N VAL A 124 -2.13 5.32 4.40
CA VAL A 124 -2.13 6.72 3.99
C VAL A 124 -2.93 6.84 2.71
N VAL A 125 -4.09 7.50 2.77
CA VAL A 125 -4.95 7.70 1.61
C VAL A 125 -4.60 8.99 0.86
N PRO A 126 -4.87 9.09 -0.46
CA PRO A 126 -4.67 10.32 -1.20
C PRO A 126 -5.47 11.48 -0.61
N TYR A 127 -4.92 12.68 -0.62
CA TYR A 127 -5.60 13.86 -0.07
C TYR A 127 -6.97 14.08 -0.73
N ASN A 128 -7.99 14.36 0.10
CA ASN A 128 -9.39 14.53 -0.30
C ASN A 128 -10.03 13.34 -1.04
N SER A 129 -9.46 12.13 -0.93
CA SER A 129 -10.09 10.92 -1.49
C SER A 129 -11.33 10.48 -0.70
N TYR A 130 -11.31 10.68 0.62
CA TYR A 130 -12.37 10.27 1.53
C TYR A 130 -12.60 11.32 2.63
N ASN A 131 -13.83 11.44 3.10
CA ASN A 131 -14.13 12.16 4.35
C ASN A 131 -14.00 11.17 5.51
N LEU A 132 -12.83 11.12 6.16
CA LEU A 132 -12.55 10.14 7.21
C LEU A 132 -13.28 10.42 8.52
N ASN A 133 -13.91 11.60 8.65
CA ASN A 133 -14.79 11.91 9.79
C ASN A 133 -16.22 11.40 9.58
N ASP A 134 -16.58 10.89 8.40
CA ASP A 134 -17.90 10.29 8.15
C ASP A 134 -17.91 8.81 8.61
N PRO A 135 -18.73 8.44 9.62
CA PRO A 135 -18.84 7.05 10.06
C PRO A 135 -19.22 6.08 8.94
N LYS A 136 -20.01 6.51 7.95
CA LYS A 136 -20.41 5.65 6.83
C LYS A 136 -19.25 5.33 5.89
N VAL A 137 -18.24 6.19 5.83
CA VAL A 137 -17.00 5.92 5.08
C VAL A 137 -16.20 4.84 5.81
N ALA A 138 -16.12 4.95 7.14
CA ALA A 138 -15.42 3.98 7.97
C ALA A 138 -15.99 2.55 7.87
N GLU A 139 -17.29 2.40 7.65
CA GLU A 139 -17.88 1.06 7.51
C GLU A 139 -17.48 0.31 6.22
N LYS A 140 -16.94 1.03 5.22
CA LYS A 140 -16.68 0.48 3.87
C LYS A 140 -15.32 -0.18 3.71
N PHE A 141 -14.34 0.19 4.53
CA PHE A 141 -12.95 -0.21 4.31
C PHE A 141 -12.62 -1.62 4.80
N VAL A 142 -13.34 -2.09 5.83
CA VAL A 142 -13.13 -3.41 6.41
C VAL A 142 -14.46 -4.11 6.67
N PRO A 143 -14.52 -5.45 6.54
CA PRO A 143 -15.71 -6.20 6.91
C PRO A 143 -16.02 -6.01 8.40
N GLN A 144 -17.21 -5.47 8.72
CA GLN A 144 -17.58 -5.08 10.09
C GLN A 144 -17.51 -6.22 11.11
N LYS A 145 -17.71 -7.47 10.68
CA LYS A 145 -17.58 -8.64 11.57
C LYS A 145 -16.16 -8.92 12.06
N LEU A 146 -15.15 -8.32 11.44
CA LEU A 146 -13.75 -8.41 11.88
C LEU A 146 -13.39 -7.29 12.86
N VAL A 147 -14.21 -6.24 12.93
CA VAL A 147 -13.94 -5.04 13.71
C VAL A 147 -14.31 -5.30 15.17
N LYS A 148 -13.29 -5.31 16.03
CA LYS A 148 -13.45 -5.39 17.48
C LYS A 148 -13.74 -4.03 18.09
N SER A 149 -13.08 -3.00 17.58
CA SER A 149 -13.32 -1.62 17.97
C SER A 149 -13.00 -0.67 16.83
N ILE A 150 -13.66 0.49 16.85
CA ILE A 150 -13.45 1.58 15.92
C ILE A 150 -13.39 2.90 16.70
N ASN A 151 -12.45 3.75 16.32
CA ASN A 151 -12.35 5.12 16.84
C ASN A 151 -12.15 6.07 15.67
N ILE A 152 -12.99 7.10 15.58
CA ILE A 152 -12.93 8.12 14.52
C ILE A 152 -12.62 9.44 15.17
N LYS A 153 -11.45 10.01 14.87
CA LYS A 153 -11.02 11.27 15.44
C LYS A 153 -10.01 11.98 14.53
N ASN A 154 -10.08 13.30 14.46
CA ASN A 154 -9.10 14.14 13.77
C ASN A 154 -8.83 13.73 12.31
N ASN A 155 -9.87 13.32 11.55
CA ASN A 155 -9.72 12.82 10.19
C ASN A 155 -8.81 11.56 10.10
N CYS A 156 -8.85 10.72 11.14
CA CYS A 156 -8.24 9.41 11.22
C CYS A 156 -9.29 8.40 11.67
N ILE A 157 -9.22 7.19 11.12
CA ILE A 157 -10.04 6.06 11.54
C ILE A 157 -9.13 4.96 12.05
N ASP A 158 -9.24 4.62 13.33
CA ASP A 158 -8.50 3.55 13.95
C ASP A 158 -9.40 2.33 14.18
N TYR A 159 -9.04 1.21 13.59
CA TYR A 159 -9.65 -0.09 13.84
C TYR A 159 -8.73 -0.96 14.69
N THR A 160 -9.36 -1.79 15.53
CA THR A 160 -8.76 -3.04 15.98
C THR A 160 -9.50 -4.19 15.31
N LEU A 161 -8.78 -5.00 14.54
CA LEU A 161 -9.33 -6.17 13.85
C LEU A 161 -8.93 -7.43 14.60
N GLU A 162 -9.87 -8.32 14.91
CA GLU A 162 -9.57 -9.64 15.48
C GLU A 162 -9.64 -10.71 14.39
N VAL A 163 -8.55 -11.46 14.22
CA VAL A 163 -8.43 -12.49 13.17
C VAL A 163 -7.71 -13.73 13.68
N ILE A 164 -8.03 -14.88 13.10
CA ILE A 164 -7.33 -16.14 13.35
C ILE A 164 -6.25 -16.33 12.27
N THR A 165 -5.00 -16.35 12.71
CA THR A 165 -3.80 -16.47 11.86
C THR A 165 -3.16 -17.83 12.03
N ARG A 166 -2.09 -18.12 11.27
CA ARG A 166 -1.27 -19.33 11.49
C ARG A 166 -0.55 -19.32 12.84
N LEU A 167 -0.47 -18.17 13.51
CA LEU A 167 0.13 -17.98 14.83
C LEU A 167 -0.93 -17.84 15.95
N GLY A 168 -2.18 -18.22 15.67
CA GLY A 168 -3.31 -18.09 16.59
C GLY A 168 -4.11 -16.80 16.41
N ILE A 169 -4.94 -16.46 17.40
CA ILE A 169 -5.79 -15.26 17.40
C ILE A 169 -4.91 -14.01 17.58
N LYS A 170 -5.10 -13.01 16.73
CA LYS A 170 -4.35 -11.75 16.74
C LYS A 170 -5.30 -10.55 16.66
N ASN A 171 -4.92 -9.47 17.35
CA ASN A 171 -5.50 -8.15 17.15
C ASN A 171 -4.57 -7.37 16.22
N ILE A 172 -5.08 -6.87 15.11
CA ILE A 172 -4.36 -6.06 14.14
C ILE A 172 -4.80 -4.61 14.31
N GLU A 173 -3.85 -3.73 14.57
CA GLU A 173 -4.08 -2.28 14.61
C GLU A 173 -4.09 -1.76 13.18
N TYR A 174 -5.16 -1.09 12.76
CA TYR A 174 -5.27 -0.55 11.41
C TYR A 174 -5.77 0.89 11.45
N SER A 175 -4.92 1.82 11.07
CA SER A 175 -5.24 3.26 11.03
C SER A 175 -5.32 3.72 9.58
N ILE A 176 -6.40 4.42 9.24
CA ILE A 176 -6.60 5.07 7.93
C ILE A 176 -6.49 6.58 8.14
N LEU A 177 -5.56 7.21 7.45
CA LEU A 177 -5.19 8.61 7.69
C LEU A 177 -4.63 9.30 6.44
N THR A 178 -4.43 10.61 6.53
CA THR A 178 -3.67 11.42 5.57
C THR A 178 -2.25 11.66 6.08
N PHE A 179 -1.33 12.10 5.23
CA PHE A 179 0.05 12.42 5.63
C PHE A 179 0.13 13.31 6.87
N GLU A 180 -0.71 14.35 6.98
CA GLU A 180 -0.75 15.27 8.13
C GLU A 180 -0.93 14.59 9.49
N ASN A 181 -1.58 13.42 9.51
CA ASN A 181 -1.86 12.65 10.73
C ASN A 181 -0.91 11.45 10.91
N LEU A 182 0.00 11.21 9.98
CA LEU A 182 0.96 10.11 10.08
C LEU A 182 2.02 10.46 11.15
N PRO A 183 2.40 9.55 12.06
CA PRO A 183 3.48 9.82 13.00
C PRO A 183 4.84 9.87 12.28
N ASN A 184 5.81 10.53 12.92
CA ASN A 184 7.19 10.53 12.45
C ASN A 184 7.91 9.25 12.82
N PHE A 185 8.71 8.71 11.90
CA PHE A 185 9.51 7.51 12.10
C PHE A 185 11.00 7.84 12.01
N LYS A 186 11.80 7.23 12.89
CA LYS A 186 13.26 7.47 12.91
C LYS A 186 14.00 6.65 11.87
N GLU A 187 13.61 5.40 11.71
CA GLU A 187 14.30 4.41 10.89
C GLU A 187 13.29 3.47 10.26
N ILE A 188 13.49 3.20 8.97
CA ILE A 188 12.72 2.27 8.17
C ILE A 188 13.61 1.08 7.82
N GLU A 189 13.11 -0.13 8.03
CA GLU A 189 13.89 -1.33 7.75
C GLU A 189 13.88 -1.68 6.26
N LEU A 190 12.71 -1.54 5.63
CA LEU A 190 12.50 -1.83 4.22
C LEU A 190 11.50 -0.82 3.64
N LEU A 191 11.85 -0.27 2.48
CA LEU A 191 10.98 0.51 1.63
C LEU A 191 10.75 -0.25 0.33
N THR A 192 9.49 -0.56 0.02
CA THR A 192 9.04 -1.14 -1.24
C THR A 192 8.28 -0.11 -2.05
N VAL A 193 8.50 -0.07 -3.35
CA VAL A 193 7.78 0.81 -4.29
C VAL A 193 7.31 0.00 -5.49
N ALA A 194 6.01 0.04 -5.70
CA ALA A 194 5.33 -0.48 -6.86
C ALA A 194 4.95 0.66 -7.81
N THR A 195 5.00 0.38 -9.12
CA THR A 195 4.46 1.30 -10.12
C THR A 195 3.05 0.95 -10.56
N SER A 196 2.56 -0.27 -10.36
CA SER A 196 1.23 -0.77 -10.74
C SER A 196 0.59 -0.15 -11.99
N PRO A 197 1.27 -0.23 -13.15
CA PRO A 197 0.85 0.39 -14.42
C PRO A 197 -0.50 -0.11 -14.97
N GLU A 198 -1.08 -1.16 -14.40
CA GLU A 198 -2.43 -1.63 -14.68
C GLU A 198 -3.54 -0.66 -14.26
N PHE A 199 -3.29 0.20 -13.26
CA PHE A 199 -4.30 1.09 -12.66
C PHE A 199 -4.31 2.52 -13.20
N TYR A 200 -3.46 2.85 -14.18
CA TYR A 200 -3.46 4.18 -14.78
C TYR A 200 -3.07 4.20 -16.26
N SER A 201 -3.28 5.37 -16.86
CA SER A 201 -2.94 5.67 -18.25
C SER A 201 -1.44 5.83 -18.44
N GLU A 202 -0.92 5.32 -19.55
CA GLU A 202 0.49 5.48 -19.96
C GLU A 202 0.96 6.94 -20.03
N LYS A 203 0.03 7.89 -20.14
CA LYS A 203 0.32 9.34 -20.05
C LYS A 203 0.96 9.75 -18.71
N ALA A 204 0.75 8.97 -17.64
CA ALA A 204 1.38 9.21 -16.34
C ALA A 204 2.82 8.69 -16.25
N ASP A 205 3.29 7.86 -17.21
CA ASP A 205 4.55 7.13 -17.08
C ASP A 205 5.76 8.05 -16.80
N THR A 206 5.88 9.18 -17.53
CA THR A 206 6.97 10.15 -17.31
C THR A 206 7.02 10.65 -15.87
N TYR A 207 5.86 10.88 -15.25
CA TYR A 207 5.75 11.35 -13.88
C TYR A 207 6.06 10.23 -12.87
N ILE A 208 5.57 9.01 -13.12
CA ILE A 208 5.88 7.84 -12.29
C ILE A 208 7.39 7.55 -12.28
N PHE A 209 8.06 7.62 -13.43
CA PHE A 209 9.52 7.44 -13.49
C PHE A 209 10.28 8.57 -12.81
N LYS A 210 9.77 9.82 -12.85
CA LYS A 210 10.32 10.92 -12.04
C LYS A 210 10.21 10.59 -10.55
N ALA A 211 9.06 10.12 -10.07
CA ALA A 211 8.87 9.72 -8.68
C ALA A 211 9.83 8.59 -8.26
N LEU A 212 9.97 7.53 -9.07
CA LEU A 212 10.93 6.45 -8.82
C LEU A 212 12.37 6.95 -8.68
N SER A 213 12.80 7.84 -9.58
CA SER A 213 14.13 8.43 -9.53
C SER A 213 14.35 9.21 -8.22
N LEU A 214 13.38 10.04 -7.81
CA LEU A 214 13.45 10.79 -6.55
C LEU A 214 13.38 9.90 -5.29
N LEU A 215 12.72 8.74 -5.38
CA LEU A 215 12.73 7.72 -4.34
C LEU A 215 14.07 6.95 -4.26
N GLY A 216 14.93 7.12 -5.26
CA GLY A 216 16.29 6.57 -5.30
C GLY A 216 16.41 5.26 -6.07
N ALA A 217 15.53 5.00 -7.04
CA ALA A 217 15.72 3.92 -7.99
C ALA A 217 16.97 4.18 -8.85
N THR A 218 17.76 3.14 -9.07
CA THR A 218 18.93 3.19 -9.97
C THR A 218 18.49 3.25 -11.44
N GLU A 219 19.39 3.67 -12.32
CA GLU A 219 19.13 3.68 -13.78
C GLU A 219 18.78 2.29 -14.32
N GLU A 220 19.45 1.24 -13.82
CA GLU A 220 19.16 -0.14 -14.20
C GLU A 220 17.73 -0.55 -13.77
N GLU A 221 17.31 -0.17 -12.57
CA GLU A 221 15.96 -0.46 -12.08
C GLU A 221 14.90 0.29 -12.88
N LEU A 222 15.13 1.57 -13.17
CA LEU A 222 14.25 2.39 -14.00
C LEU A 222 14.07 1.76 -15.38
N GLU A 223 15.17 1.39 -16.04
CA GLU A 223 15.14 0.79 -17.38
C GLU A 223 14.43 -0.57 -17.39
N ARG A 224 14.65 -1.39 -16.35
CA ARG A 224 13.95 -2.68 -16.19
C ARG A 224 12.44 -2.49 -16.02
N ILE A 225 12.02 -1.53 -15.21
CA ILE A 225 10.60 -1.22 -14.96
C ILE A 225 9.97 -0.63 -16.22
N LYS A 226 10.66 0.29 -16.90
CA LYS A 226 10.21 0.88 -18.16
C LYS A 226 9.92 -0.16 -19.24
N LYS A 227 10.86 -1.10 -19.46
CA LYS A 227 10.65 -2.23 -20.37
C LYS A 227 9.43 -3.07 -20.01
N PHE A 228 9.06 -3.13 -18.74
CA PHE A 228 7.87 -3.85 -18.32
C PHE A 228 6.59 -3.08 -18.66
N HIS A 229 6.56 -1.76 -18.42
CA HIS A 229 5.43 -0.90 -18.81
C HIS A 229 5.18 -0.98 -20.33
N GLU A 230 6.25 -0.90 -21.13
CA GLU A 230 6.17 -0.98 -22.60
C GLU A 230 5.63 -2.33 -23.10
N LYS A 231 5.89 -3.42 -22.37
CA LYS A 231 5.37 -4.76 -22.70
C LYS A 231 3.92 -4.99 -22.29
N MET A 232 3.34 -4.10 -21.48
CA MET A 232 1.93 -4.14 -21.09
C MET A 232 1.01 -3.39 -22.08
N ILE A 233 1.61 -2.79 -23.11
CA ILE A 233 0.95 -2.18 -24.27
C ILE A 233 0.38 -3.26 -25.21
#